data_AF-A0A522V750-F1
#
_entry.id   AF-A0A522V750-F1
#
_cell.length_a   1.000
_cell.length_b   1.000
_cell.length_c   1.000
_cell.angle_alpha   90.00
_cell.angle_beta   90.00
_cell.angle_gamma   90.00
#
_symmetry.space_group_name_H-M   'P 1'
#
loop_
_entity.id
_entity.type
_entity.pdbx_description
1 polymer ?
#
loop_
_entity_poly.entity_id
_entity_poly.type
_entity_poly.pdbx_seq_one_letter_code
_entity_poly.pdbx_strand_id
1 'polypeptide(L)'
;MQKFRLGRVGLAAVLSLGLASAALAGELTGSVKTVSSVARTIAVEVANKGLLVFKFDAETRFKNATSAKDIIPDEVITVDFSQVGPENRAKTISKVIAPLPAGVKRIAAAELLELIKRGDDSFVLIDSRPAGRYIQGHLPRALSIPFNELEKEGEKLLPSDKMKTLVFYCGGLSCMLSPKSAAIAVKLGYKDVRMYPEGEPGWKKLDYSTEASLSFVKNGNIVLVDLRTAEMAATGYIPRAVNIPAAVLRDAEKQFPESHSAAIVFYSDRDEDLNQALEWTREWEYPNATLFSGGVKAWQAAGNPLLSGAAPTKIVYVRKLVEGEVSIKDFE
;
A
#
# COMPACT_ATOMS: atom_id res chain seq x y z
N MET A 1 28.55 70.72 56.59
CA MET A 1 27.84 70.74 55.29
C MET A 1 27.53 69.30 54.90
N GLN A 2 26.38 69.12 54.24
CA GLN A 2 25.86 67.90 53.59
C GLN A 2 25.30 66.75 54.45
N LYS A 3 23.98 66.77 54.57
CA LYS A 3 23.08 65.65 54.89
C LYS A 3 22.98 64.73 53.65
N PHE A 4 23.01 63.41 53.83
CA PHE A 4 22.49 62.47 52.82
C PHE A 4 21.47 61.52 53.46
N ARG A 5 20.27 61.52 52.86
CA ARG A 5 19.08 60.75 53.23
C ARG A 5 19.25 59.28 52.81
N LEU A 6 18.89 58.35 53.69
CA LEU A 6 18.56 56.97 53.33
C LEU A 6 17.21 56.95 52.58
N GLY A 7 17.23 56.51 51.32
CA GLY A 7 16.03 56.19 50.54
C GLY A 7 15.67 54.71 50.67
N ARG A 8 14.44 54.42 51.09
CA ARG A 8 13.84 53.07 51.06
C ARG A 8 13.72 52.59 49.61
N VAL A 9 14.24 51.40 49.30
CA VAL A 9 13.94 50.69 48.05
C VAL A 9 12.78 49.72 48.32
N GLY A 10 11.70 49.91 47.58
CA GLY A 10 10.48 49.14 47.67
C GLY A 10 10.62 47.72 47.13
N LEU A 11 9.91 46.80 47.77
CA LEU A 11 9.72 45.42 47.39
C LEU A 11 8.89 45.37 46.09
N ALA A 12 9.51 45.04 44.95
CA ALA A 12 8.79 44.81 43.71
C ALA A 12 8.15 43.41 43.75
N ALA A 13 6.84 43.38 43.96
CA ALA A 13 6.05 42.17 43.77
C ALA A 13 6.06 41.81 42.27
N VAL A 14 6.79 40.76 41.92
CA VAL A 14 6.69 40.13 40.60
C VAL A 14 5.34 39.42 40.55
N LEU A 15 4.34 40.08 39.99
CA LEU A 15 3.08 39.47 39.61
C LEU A 15 3.38 38.51 38.44
N SER A 16 3.63 37.25 38.75
CA SER A 16 3.63 36.18 37.76
C SER A 16 2.22 36.02 37.22
N LEU A 17 1.90 36.72 36.12
CA LEU A 17 0.75 36.39 35.30
C LEU A 17 0.95 34.97 34.77
N GLY A 18 0.37 34.00 35.47
CA GLY A 18 0.14 32.68 34.90
C GLY A 18 -0.78 32.86 33.70
N LEU A 19 -0.21 32.79 32.48
CA LEU A 19 -1.00 32.43 31.32
C LEU A 19 -1.50 31.01 31.60
N ALA A 20 -2.73 30.90 32.07
CA ALA A 20 -3.48 29.65 31.97
C ALA A 20 -3.59 29.37 30.47
N SER A 21 -2.69 28.54 29.93
CA SER A 21 -2.83 27.96 28.61
C SER A 21 -4.10 27.14 28.65
N ALA A 22 -5.19 27.68 28.07
CA ALA A 22 -6.41 26.92 27.93
C ALA A 22 -6.05 25.61 27.20
N ALA A 23 -6.31 24.48 27.85
CA ALA A 23 -6.07 23.18 27.27
C ALA A 23 -6.81 23.12 25.92
N LEU A 24 -6.08 22.94 24.82
CA LEU A 24 -6.70 22.63 23.54
C LEU A 24 -7.29 21.23 23.68
N ALA A 25 -8.57 21.15 23.99
CA ALA A 25 -9.38 19.96 23.75
C ALA A 25 -10.25 20.24 22.53
N GLY A 26 -10.35 19.28 21.63
CA GLY A 26 -11.14 19.47 20.45
C GLY A 26 -10.94 18.37 19.41
N GLU A 27 -11.64 18.56 18.31
CA GLU A 27 -11.61 17.68 17.16
C GLU A 27 -10.81 18.39 16.05
N LEU A 28 -9.79 17.73 15.52
CA LEU A 28 -8.98 18.24 14.42
C LEU A 28 -8.93 17.23 13.30
N THR A 29 -9.07 17.73 12.07
CA THR A 29 -8.95 16.93 10.85
C THR A 29 -7.70 17.33 10.10
N GLY A 30 -6.93 16.36 9.66
CA GLY A 30 -5.70 16.59 8.91
C GLY A 30 -5.15 15.33 8.26
N SER A 31 -4.06 15.50 7.52
CA SER A 31 -3.41 14.42 6.79
C SER A 31 -2.31 13.80 7.64
N VAL A 32 -2.33 12.48 7.78
CA VAL A 32 -1.34 11.72 8.53
C VAL A 32 0.02 11.83 7.85
N LYS A 33 1.06 12.19 8.59
CA LYS A 33 2.44 12.19 8.11
C LYS A 33 3.22 10.99 8.59
N THR A 34 2.99 10.56 9.83
CA THR A 34 3.70 9.42 10.39
C THR A 34 2.85 8.75 11.46
N VAL A 35 2.95 7.42 11.52
CA VAL A 35 2.35 6.62 12.59
C VAL A 35 3.45 5.76 13.21
N SER A 36 3.61 5.82 14.53
CA SER A 36 4.51 4.94 15.26
C SER A 36 3.73 4.13 16.27
N SER A 37 3.58 2.83 15.99
CA SER A 37 2.94 1.91 16.94
C SER A 37 3.80 1.70 18.20
N VAL A 38 5.13 1.81 18.08
CA VAL A 38 6.07 1.65 19.20
C VAL A 38 6.03 2.87 20.12
N ALA A 39 6.12 4.08 19.56
CA ALA A 39 6.03 5.31 20.34
C ALA A 39 4.57 5.67 20.71
N ARG A 40 3.59 4.96 20.16
CA ARG A 40 2.15 5.21 20.27
C ARG A 40 1.77 6.65 19.92
N THR A 41 2.31 7.13 18.79
CA THR A 41 2.11 8.49 18.30
C THR A 41 1.62 8.50 16.87
N ILE A 42 0.78 9.48 16.55
CA ILE A 42 0.41 9.84 15.18
C ILE A 42 0.69 11.32 14.94
N ALA A 43 1.46 11.62 13.90
CA ALA A 43 1.75 12.97 13.46
C ALA A 43 0.79 13.35 12.32
N VAL A 44 0.07 14.46 12.47
CA VAL A 44 -0.99 14.89 11.56
C VAL A 44 -0.72 16.33 11.14
N GLU A 45 -0.62 16.56 9.84
CA GLU A 45 -0.58 17.89 9.25
C GLU A 45 -2.00 18.47 9.22
N VAL A 46 -2.23 19.51 10.02
CA VAL A 46 -3.53 20.16 10.16
C VAL A 46 -3.48 21.53 9.50
N ALA A 47 -4.42 21.79 8.59
CA ALA A 47 -4.51 23.06 7.89
C ALA A 47 -4.51 24.25 8.87
N ASN A 48 -3.64 25.23 8.61
CA ASN A 48 -3.46 26.44 9.43
C ASN A 48 -2.98 26.20 10.88
N LYS A 49 -2.61 24.96 11.24
CA LYS A 49 -2.04 24.61 12.55
C LYS A 49 -0.69 23.88 12.45
N GLY A 50 -0.31 23.46 11.24
CA GLY A 50 0.94 22.75 11.00
C GLY A 50 0.89 21.30 11.47
N LEU A 51 2.07 20.71 11.65
CA LEU A 51 2.24 19.35 12.12
C LEU A 51 1.98 19.26 13.63
N LEU A 52 1.01 18.43 14.02
CA LEU A 52 0.67 18.13 15.41
C LEU A 52 0.89 16.65 15.69
N VAL A 53 1.44 16.33 16.87
CA VAL A 53 1.63 14.95 17.33
C VAL A 53 0.58 14.62 18.37
N PHE A 54 -0.11 13.50 18.19
CA PHE A 54 -1.10 12.96 19.11
C PHE A 54 -0.62 11.61 19.65
N LYS A 55 -0.63 11.45 20.97
CA LYS A 55 -0.41 10.15 21.61
C LYS A 55 -1.71 9.37 21.69
N PHE A 56 -1.63 8.06 21.50
CA PHE A 56 -2.75 7.14 21.69
C PHE A 56 -2.35 6.03 22.66
N ASP A 57 -3.33 5.31 23.20
CA ASP A 57 -3.11 4.18 24.09
C ASP A 57 -4.23 3.13 23.95
N ALA A 58 -4.38 2.26 24.94
CA ALA A 58 -5.39 1.20 24.94
C ALA A 58 -6.82 1.73 25.09
N GLU A 59 -7.02 2.97 25.56
CA GLU A 59 -8.32 3.60 25.74
C GLU A 59 -8.74 4.41 24.50
N THR A 60 -7.77 4.76 23.64
CA THR A 60 -8.04 5.43 22.38
C THR A 60 -8.91 4.56 21.47
N ARG A 61 -10.07 5.08 21.08
CA ARG A 61 -10.99 4.40 20.16
C ARG A 61 -10.63 4.68 18.70
N PHE A 62 -10.50 3.63 17.90
CA PHE A 62 -10.32 3.75 16.46
C PHE A 62 -11.67 3.58 15.75
N LYS A 63 -12.01 4.53 14.87
CA LYS A 63 -13.20 4.45 14.00
C LYS A 63 -12.76 4.30 12.55
N ASN A 64 -13.44 3.40 11.83
CA ASN A 64 -13.09 2.98 10.47
C ASN A 64 -11.68 2.39 10.33
N ALA A 65 -11.07 1.99 11.45
CA ALA A 65 -9.79 1.32 11.60
C ALA A 65 -9.88 0.41 12.83
N THR A 66 -9.16 -0.71 12.84
CA THR A 66 -9.12 -1.63 13.98
C THR A 66 -8.04 -1.19 14.99
N SER A 67 -6.96 -0.58 14.51
CA SER A 67 -5.88 -0.04 15.33
C SER A 67 -5.10 1.07 14.60
N ALA A 68 -4.11 1.66 15.27
CA ALA A 68 -3.17 2.59 14.65
C ALA A 68 -2.40 1.97 13.45
N LYS A 69 -2.25 0.64 13.39
CA LYS A 69 -1.57 -0.03 12.27
C LYS A 69 -2.33 0.07 10.94
N ASP A 70 -3.63 0.35 11.00
CA ASP A 70 -4.48 0.51 9.81
C ASP A 70 -4.50 1.95 9.29
N ILE A 71 -3.83 2.87 9.99
CA ILE A 71 -3.68 4.25 9.61
C ILE A 71 -2.34 4.39 8.88
N ILE A 72 -2.39 4.82 7.62
CA ILE A 72 -1.19 4.96 6.78
C ILE A 72 -0.92 6.43 6.44
N PRO A 73 0.33 6.79 6.08
CA PRO A 73 0.65 8.14 5.63
C PRO A 73 -0.26 8.64 4.50
N ASP A 74 -0.50 9.94 4.51
CA ASP A 74 -1.39 10.75 3.67
C ASP A 74 -2.90 10.55 3.87
N GLU A 75 -3.33 9.60 4.70
CA GLU A 75 -4.75 9.48 5.02
C GLU A 75 -5.25 10.69 5.78
N VAL A 76 -6.47 11.11 5.45
CA VAL A 76 -7.15 12.15 6.24
C VAL A 76 -7.81 11.46 7.43
N ILE A 77 -7.46 11.91 8.63
CA ILE A 77 -8.08 11.46 9.87
C ILE A 77 -8.64 12.63 10.64
N THR A 78 -9.62 12.33 11.48
CA THR A 78 -10.14 13.22 12.49
C THR A 78 -9.75 12.68 13.86
N VAL A 79 -9.07 13.51 14.65
CA VAL A 79 -8.61 13.20 15.99
C VAL A 79 -9.39 14.04 17.00
N ASP A 80 -10.18 13.37 17.82
CA ASP A 80 -10.73 13.95 19.06
C ASP A 80 -9.71 13.72 20.17
N PHE A 81 -9.25 14.80 20.81
CA PHE A 81 -8.18 14.75 21.79
C PHE A 81 -8.43 15.69 22.97
N SER A 82 -7.68 15.45 24.04
CA SER A 82 -7.52 16.38 25.15
C SER A 82 -6.04 16.60 25.43
N GLN A 83 -5.70 17.81 25.85
CA GLN A 83 -4.36 18.11 26.29
C GLN A 83 -4.12 17.61 27.72
N VAL A 84 -3.04 16.87 27.95
CA VAL A 84 -2.58 16.42 29.27
C VAL A 84 -1.14 16.90 29.43
N GLY A 85 -0.95 17.98 30.20
CA GLY A 85 0.33 18.68 30.26
C GLY A 85 0.73 19.25 28.88
N PRO A 86 1.93 18.96 28.35
CA PRO A 86 2.32 19.40 27.01
C PRO A 86 1.79 18.51 25.88
N GLU A 87 1.15 17.37 26.19
CA GLU A 87 0.86 16.33 25.20
C GLU A 87 -0.60 16.37 24.72
N ASN A 88 -0.81 16.19 23.42
CA ASN A 88 -2.14 15.95 22.86
C ASN A 88 -2.43 14.45 22.98
N ARG A 89 -3.40 14.06 23.82
CA ARG A 89 -3.82 12.67 24.01
C ARG A 89 -5.11 12.40 23.26
N ALA A 90 -5.05 11.51 22.27
CA ALA A 90 -6.18 11.13 21.44
C ALA A 90 -7.18 10.26 22.22
N LYS A 91 -8.44 10.69 22.23
CA LYS A 91 -9.59 9.92 22.73
C LYS A 91 -10.17 9.04 21.62
N THR A 92 -10.32 9.62 20.43
CA THR A 92 -10.82 8.91 19.25
C THR A 92 -9.98 9.30 18.04
N ILE A 93 -9.58 8.32 17.23
CA ILE A 93 -8.96 8.51 15.91
C ILE A 93 -9.90 7.92 14.88
N SER A 94 -10.38 8.74 13.94
CA SER A 94 -11.35 8.35 12.93
C SER A 94 -10.77 8.53 11.53
N LYS A 95 -10.70 7.48 10.72
CA LYS A 95 -10.39 7.67 9.28
C LYS A 95 -11.54 8.41 8.61
N VAL A 96 -11.22 9.49 7.91
CA VAL A 96 -12.16 10.18 7.02
C VAL A 96 -12.25 9.34 5.76
N ILE A 97 -13.36 8.65 5.62
CA ILE A 97 -13.62 7.76 4.49
C ILE A 97 -14.59 8.42 3.52
N ALA A 98 -14.28 8.35 2.22
CA ALA A 98 -15.25 8.71 1.20
C ALA A 98 -16.50 7.82 1.33
N PRO A 99 -17.71 8.37 1.16
CA PRO A 99 -18.94 7.59 1.21
C PRO A 99 -18.95 6.53 0.10
N LEU A 100 -19.42 5.34 0.43
CA LEU A 100 -19.58 4.24 -0.51
C LEU A 100 -20.88 4.38 -1.30
N PRO A 101 -20.98 3.80 -2.51
CA PRO A 101 -22.26 3.64 -3.17
C PRO A 101 -23.27 2.90 -2.28
N ALA A 102 -24.55 3.22 -2.41
CA ALA A 102 -25.61 2.55 -1.65
C ALA A 102 -25.58 1.02 -1.88
N GLY A 103 -25.71 0.25 -0.80
CA GLY A 103 -25.64 -1.21 -0.85
C GLY A 103 -24.23 -1.81 -0.92
N VAL A 104 -23.17 -0.97 -0.89
CA VAL A 104 -21.77 -1.42 -0.87
C VAL A 104 -21.20 -1.29 0.54
N LYS A 105 -20.52 -2.35 1.02
CA LYS A 105 -19.82 -2.37 2.30
C LYS A 105 -18.33 -2.08 2.10
N ARG A 106 -17.68 -1.50 3.11
CA ARG A 106 -16.22 -1.39 3.13
C ARG A 106 -15.61 -2.72 3.57
N ILE A 107 -14.46 -3.09 3.04
CA ILE A 107 -13.58 -4.11 3.61
C ILE A 107 -12.25 -3.48 4.00
N ALA A 108 -11.74 -3.82 5.18
CA ALA A 108 -10.43 -3.34 5.64
C ALA A 108 -9.30 -4.13 4.98
N ALA A 109 -8.10 -3.55 4.88
CA ALA A 109 -6.95 -4.22 4.27
C ALA A 109 -6.57 -5.53 4.98
N ALA A 110 -6.56 -5.52 6.32
CA ALA A 110 -6.28 -6.72 7.11
C ALA A 110 -7.33 -7.83 6.89
N GLU A 111 -8.62 -7.47 6.88
CA GLU A 111 -9.70 -8.43 6.57
C GLU A 111 -9.54 -9.02 5.17
N LEU A 112 -9.27 -8.17 4.17
CA LEU A 112 -9.04 -8.62 2.80
C LEU A 112 -7.81 -9.53 2.69
N LEU A 113 -6.72 -9.22 3.39
CA LEU A 113 -5.53 -10.07 3.42
C LEU A 113 -5.83 -11.45 4.00
N GLU A 114 -6.59 -11.54 5.08
CA GLU A 114 -6.98 -12.82 5.67
C GLU A 114 -7.89 -13.63 4.73
N LEU A 115 -8.81 -12.98 4.00
CA LEU A 115 -9.59 -13.66 2.94
C LEU A 115 -8.69 -14.21 1.82
N ILE A 116 -7.71 -13.42 1.37
CA ILE A 116 -6.75 -13.84 0.35
C ILE A 116 -5.93 -15.04 0.83
N LYS A 117 -5.40 -14.99 2.06
CA LYS A 117 -4.58 -16.06 2.66
C LYS A 117 -5.34 -17.36 2.85
N ARG A 118 -6.63 -17.29 3.20
CA ARG A 118 -7.47 -18.48 3.32
C ARG A 118 -7.56 -19.26 2.01
N GLY A 119 -7.42 -18.56 0.88
CA GLY A 119 -7.25 -19.20 -0.43
C GLY A 119 -8.48 -19.94 -0.94
N ASP A 120 -9.64 -19.75 -0.32
CA ASP A 120 -10.89 -20.40 -0.71
C ASP A 120 -11.69 -19.58 -1.72
N ASP A 121 -12.76 -20.19 -2.23
CA ASP A 121 -13.66 -19.58 -3.18
C ASP A 121 -14.82 -18.86 -2.48
N SER A 122 -14.67 -18.36 -1.25
CA SER A 122 -15.78 -17.67 -0.58
C SER A 122 -16.13 -16.34 -1.24
N PHE A 123 -15.20 -15.74 -1.99
CA PHE A 123 -15.32 -14.40 -2.55
C PHE A 123 -14.63 -14.31 -3.91
N VAL A 124 -14.90 -13.22 -4.64
CA VAL A 124 -14.17 -12.84 -5.84
C VAL A 124 -13.61 -11.44 -5.64
N LEU A 125 -12.27 -11.32 -5.75
CA LEU A 125 -11.58 -10.05 -5.74
C LEU A 125 -11.46 -9.50 -7.15
N ILE A 126 -11.84 -8.25 -7.37
CA ILE A 126 -11.99 -7.65 -8.70
C ILE A 126 -11.19 -6.36 -8.77
N ASP A 127 -10.21 -6.34 -9.68
CA ASP A 127 -9.48 -5.14 -10.07
C ASP A 127 -10.27 -4.37 -11.14
N SER A 128 -10.75 -3.18 -10.80
CA SER A 128 -11.52 -2.33 -11.71
C SER A 128 -10.65 -1.43 -12.59
N ARG A 129 -9.31 -1.48 -12.46
CA ARG A 129 -8.37 -0.68 -13.25
C ARG A 129 -8.30 -1.17 -14.71
N PRO A 130 -7.76 -0.36 -15.63
CA PRO A 130 -7.43 -0.84 -16.98
C PRO A 130 -6.49 -2.05 -16.94
N ALA A 131 -6.67 -3.01 -17.86
CA ALA A 131 -5.94 -4.28 -17.90
C ALA A 131 -4.42 -4.12 -17.85
N GLY A 132 -3.85 -3.07 -18.46
CA GLY A 132 -2.41 -2.79 -18.41
C GLY A 132 -1.87 -2.58 -16.99
N ARG A 133 -2.65 -1.97 -16.09
CA ARG A 133 -2.27 -1.79 -14.68
C ARG A 133 -2.29 -3.11 -13.92
N TYR A 134 -3.32 -3.93 -14.18
CA TYR A 134 -3.44 -5.26 -13.59
C TYR A 134 -2.25 -6.14 -13.98
N ILE A 135 -1.90 -6.18 -15.28
CA ILE A 135 -0.80 -6.99 -15.82
C ILE A 135 0.52 -6.72 -15.09
N GLN A 136 0.82 -5.45 -14.84
CA GLN A 136 2.07 -5.03 -14.19
C GLN A 136 2.12 -5.36 -12.69
N GLY A 137 0.98 -5.24 -12.00
CA GLY A 137 0.90 -5.44 -10.56
C GLY A 137 -0.54 -5.36 -10.05
N HIS A 138 -1.06 -6.44 -9.48
CA HIS A 138 -2.41 -6.53 -8.89
C HIS A 138 -2.36 -7.17 -7.50
N LEU A 139 -3.44 -7.03 -6.72
CA LEU A 139 -3.56 -7.75 -5.45
C LEU A 139 -3.61 -9.27 -5.71
N PRO A 140 -3.00 -10.10 -4.83
CA PRO A 140 -3.03 -11.54 -5.00
C PRO A 140 -4.45 -12.09 -5.15
N ARG A 141 -4.63 -13.06 -6.05
CA ARG A 141 -5.94 -13.69 -6.39
C ARG A 141 -6.98 -12.75 -7.01
N ALA A 142 -6.64 -11.50 -7.34
CA ALA A 142 -7.57 -10.61 -8.02
C ALA A 142 -7.86 -11.10 -9.45
N LEU A 143 -9.09 -10.87 -9.93
CA LEU A 143 -9.45 -10.98 -11.33
C LEU A 143 -9.46 -9.60 -11.97
N SER A 144 -8.90 -9.48 -13.16
CA SER A 144 -9.00 -8.27 -13.98
C SER A 144 -10.40 -8.19 -14.58
N ILE A 145 -11.24 -7.28 -14.07
CA ILE A 145 -12.49 -6.90 -14.74
C ILE A 145 -12.53 -5.37 -14.79
N PRO A 146 -11.89 -4.78 -15.82
CA PRO A 146 -11.86 -3.35 -16.01
C PRO A 146 -13.27 -2.74 -16.05
N PHE A 147 -13.43 -1.56 -15.45
CA PHE A 147 -14.74 -0.90 -15.38
C PHE A 147 -15.45 -0.78 -16.74
N ASN A 148 -14.72 -0.44 -17.80
CA ASN A 148 -15.26 -0.29 -19.16
C ASN A 148 -15.77 -1.61 -19.77
N GLU A 149 -15.25 -2.75 -19.34
CA GLU A 149 -15.73 -4.07 -19.73
C GLU A 149 -16.94 -4.46 -18.88
N LEU A 150 -16.87 -4.23 -17.57
CA LEU A 150 -17.97 -4.47 -16.65
C LEU A 150 -19.23 -3.64 -16.99
N GLU A 151 -19.05 -2.39 -17.40
CA GLU A 151 -20.13 -1.51 -17.83
C GLU A 151 -20.89 -2.05 -19.05
N LYS A 152 -20.18 -2.75 -19.94
CA LYS A 152 -20.76 -3.31 -21.17
C LYS A 152 -21.34 -4.71 -20.96
N GLU A 153 -20.65 -5.55 -20.19
CA GLU A 153 -20.90 -6.99 -20.15
C GLU A 153 -20.96 -7.57 -18.73
N GLY A 154 -21.28 -6.76 -17.72
CA GLY A 154 -21.20 -7.16 -16.30
C GLY A 154 -21.96 -8.44 -15.93
N GLU A 155 -23.10 -8.72 -16.56
CA GLU A 155 -23.85 -9.99 -16.33
C GLU A 155 -23.09 -11.23 -16.82
N LYS A 156 -22.25 -11.09 -17.85
CA LYS A 156 -21.43 -12.18 -18.39
C LYS A 156 -20.13 -12.36 -17.62
N LEU A 157 -19.55 -11.25 -17.14
CA LEU A 157 -18.22 -11.22 -16.52
C LEU A 157 -18.24 -11.57 -15.04
N LEU A 158 -19.34 -11.26 -14.33
CA LEU A 158 -19.46 -11.56 -12.90
C LEU A 158 -20.04 -12.98 -12.67
N PRO A 159 -19.74 -13.61 -11.51
CA PRO A 159 -20.25 -14.94 -11.19
C PRO A 159 -21.78 -15.03 -11.26
N SER A 160 -22.33 -16.11 -11.80
CA SER A 160 -23.79 -16.28 -11.89
C SER A 160 -24.50 -16.28 -10.52
N ASP A 161 -23.81 -16.76 -9.48
CA ASP A 161 -24.30 -16.75 -8.10
C ASP A 161 -24.33 -15.33 -7.50
N LYS A 162 -25.54 -14.81 -7.30
CA LYS A 162 -25.79 -13.46 -6.72
C LYS A 162 -25.54 -13.39 -5.21
N MET A 163 -25.34 -14.53 -4.54
CA MET A 163 -24.95 -14.59 -3.13
C MET A 163 -23.43 -14.53 -2.93
N LYS A 164 -22.64 -14.73 -4.00
CA LYS A 164 -21.19 -14.65 -3.96
C LYS A 164 -20.73 -13.28 -3.47
N THR A 165 -19.83 -13.25 -2.49
CA THR A 165 -19.20 -12.00 -2.05
C THR A 165 -18.30 -11.46 -3.17
N LEU A 166 -18.56 -10.23 -3.60
CA LEU A 166 -17.72 -9.53 -4.57
C LEU A 166 -16.96 -8.41 -3.86
N VAL A 167 -15.65 -8.34 -4.05
CA VAL A 167 -14.80 -7.31 -3.48
C VAL A 167 -14.15 -6.52 -4.62
N PHE A 168 -14.43 -5.22 -4.72
CA PHE A 168 -13.86 -4.34 -5.74
C PHE A 168 -12.74 -3.47 -5.20
N TYR A 169 -11.70 -3.22 -6.00
CA TYR A 169 -10.67 -2.21 -5.71
C TYR A 169 -10.20 -1.50 -6.99
N CYS A 170 -9.49 -0.38 -6.81
CA CYS A 170 -8.88 0.38 -7.91
C CYS A 170 -7.51 0.97 -7.49
N GLY A 171 -7.05 2.05 -8.12
CA GLY A 171 -5.82 2.79 -7.85
C GLY A 171 -5.94 3.82 -6.73
N GLY A 172 -6.74 3.53 -5.70
CA GLY A 172 -6.82 4.34 -4.47
C GLY A 172 -8.01 5.28 -4.37
N LEU A 173 -7.97 6.14 -3.34
CA LEU A 173 -9.12 6.89 -2.82
C LEU A 173 -9.75 7.87 -3.82
N SER A 174 -8.98 8.39 -4.78
CA SER A 174 -9.48 9.27 -5.84
C SER A 174 -10.01 8.52 -7.07
N CYS A 175 -9.80 7.20 -7.16
CA CYS A 175 -10.25 6.42 -8.29
C CYS A 175 -11.75 6.11 -8.22
N MET A 176 -12.49 6.56 -9.25
CA MET A 176 -13.93 6.30 -9.36
C MET A 176 -14.30 4.98 -10.05
N LEU A 177 -13.34 4.17 -10.51
CA LEU A 177 -13.65 2.92 -11.22
C LEU A 177 -14.26 1.87 -10.28
N SER A 178 -13.66 1.60 -9.12
CA SER A 178 -14.21 0.61 -8.18
C SER A 178 -15.57 1.00 -7.55
N PRO A 179 -15.82 2.28 -7.18
CA PRO A 179 -17.17 2.69 -6.80
C PRO A 179 -18.21 2.46 -7.90
N LYS A 180 -17.89 2.79 -9.16
CA LYS A 180 -18.80 2.58 -10.29
C LYS A 180 -19.04 1.09 -10.55
N SER A 181 -17.99 0.27 -10.52
CA SER A 181 -18.08 -1.18 -10.67
C SER A 181 -18.94 -1.83 -9.59
N ALA A 182 -18.72 -1.46 -8.33
CA ALA A 182 -19.51 -1.96 -7.20
C ALA A 182 -20.99 -1.56 -7.33
N ALA A 183 -21.28 -0.32 -7.76
CA ALA A 183 -22.65 0.12 -8.01
C ALA A 183 -23.34 -0.67 -9.14
N ILE A 184 -22.61 -1.06 -10.19
CA ILE A 184 -23.13 -1.95 -11.23
C ILE A 184 -23.47 -3.32 -10.63
N ALA A 185 -22.58 -3.91 -9.83
CA ALA A 185 -22.86 -5.20 -9.19
C ALA A 185 -24.12 -5.14 -8.30
N VAL A 186 -24.29 -4.09 -7.50
CA VAL A 186 -25.53 -3.92 -6.71
C VAL A 186 -26.77 -3.85 -7.62
N LYS A 187 -26.72 -3.09 -8.72
CA LYS A 187 -27.81 -3.02 -9.72
C LYS A 187 -28.10 -4.36 -10.38
N LEU A 188 -27.09 -5.18 -10.60
CA LEU A 188 -27.19 -6.55 -11.14
C LEU A 188 -27.64 -7.59 -10.10
N GLY A 189 -27.98 -7.16 -8.88
CA GLY A 189 -28.65 -7.98 -7.86
C GLY A 189 -27.74 -8.72 -6.89
N TYR A 190 -26.41 -8.50 -6.92
CA TYR A 190 -25.49 -9.12 -5.95
C TYR A 190 -25.78 -8.66 -4.53
N LYS A 191 -25.81 -9.61 -3.59
CA LYS A 191 -26.25 -9.37 -2.20
C LYS A 191 -25.13 -8.98 -1.24
N ASP A 192 -23.89 -9.37 -1.53
CA ASP A 192 -22.73 -8.98 -0.73
C ASP A 192 -21.66 -8.34 -1.60
N VAL A 193 -21.81 -7.05 -1.83
CA VAL A 193 -20.84 -6.22 -2.57
C VAL A 193 -20.01 -5.43 -1.57
N ARG A 194 -18.69 -5.61 -1.64
CA ARG A 194 -17.71 -4.91 -0.81
C ARG A 194 -16.72 -4.14 -1.66
N MET A 195 -16.08 -3.15 -1.06
CA MET A 195 -15.05 -2.35 -1.71
C MET A 195 -13.87 -2.12 -0.77
N TYR A 196 -12.66 -2.22 -1.30
CA TYR A 196 -11.41 -1.79 -0.67
C TYR A 196 -10.98 -0.43 -1.27
N PRO A 197 -11.35 0.70 -0.66
CA PRO A 197 -11.26 2.01 -1.32
C PRO A 197 -9.83 2.55 -1.41
N GLU A 198 -8.97 2.17 -0.46
CA GLU A 198 -7.56 2.54 -0.45
C GLU A 198 -6.78 1.94 -1.64
N GLY A 199 -7.34 0.90 -2.26
CA GLY A 199 -6.86 0.34 -3.51
C GLY A 199 -5.43 -0.20 -3.45
N GLU A 200 -4.84 -0.45 -4.62
CA GLU A 200 -3.46 -0.94 -4.73
C GLU A 200 -2.42 -0.01 -4.06
N PRO A 201 -2.53 1.33 -4.12
CA PRO A 201 -1.60 2.20 -3.38
C PRO A 201 -1.67 2.00 -1.86
N GLY A 202 -2.87 1.88 -1.29
CA GLY A 202 -3.04 1.61 0.14
C GLY A 202 -2.53 0.23 0.54
N TRP A 203 -2.72 -0.76 -0.33
CA TRP A 203 -2.21 -2.11 -0.15
C TRP A 203 -0.68 -2.12 -0.02
N LYS A 204 0.01 -1.40 -0.92
CA LYS A 204 1.48 -1.31 -0.91
C LYS A 204 2.03 -0.50 0.25
N LYS A 205 1.31 0.55 0.69
CA LYS A 205 1.67 1.32 1.89
C LYS A 205 1.62 0.49 3.18
N LEU A 206 0.93 -0.65 3.15
CA LEU A 206 0.89 -1.64 4.24
C LEU A 206 1.93 -2.77 4.04
N ASP A 207 2.85 -2.59 3.09
CA ASP A 207 3.88 -3.58 2.76
C ASP A 207 3.33 -4.94 2.31
N TYR A 208 2.07 -4.98 1.86
CA TYR A 208 1.49 -6.18 1.28
C TYR A 208 1.96 -6.37 -0.17
N SER A 209 2.12 -7.63 -0.55
CA SER A 209 2.63 -8.02 -1.87
C SER A 209 1.63 -7.76 -2.98
N THR A 210 2.13 -7.48 -4.18
CA THR A 210 1.36 -7.45 -5.43
C THR A 210 1.96 -8.44 -6.42
N GLU A 211 1.12 -8.94 -7.33
CA GLU A 211 1.47 -9.98 -8.28
C GLU A 211 1.56 -9.43 -9.70
N ALA A 212 2.58 -9.86 -10.45
CA ALA A 212 2.64 -9.71 -11.90
C ALA A 212 1.81 -10.80 -12.58
N SER A 213 1.16 -10.47 -13.69
CA SER A 213 0.48 -11.48 -14.48
C SER A 213 1.46 -12.36 -15.25
N LEU A 214 1.01 -13.56 -15.64
CA LEU A 214 1.77 -14.43 -16.56
C LEU A 214 2.14 -13.71 -17.87
N SER A 215 1.26 -12.87 -18.41
CA SER A 215 1.54 -12.12 -19.64
C SER A 215 2.65 -11.09 -19.45
N PHE A 216 2.75 -10.48 -18.26
CA PHE A 216 3.84 -9.57 -17.94
C PHE A 216 5.18 -10.30 -17.79
N VAL A 217 5.18 -11.46 -17.13
CA VAL A 217 6.37 -12.31 -17.04
C VAL A 217 6.86 -12.73 -18.42
N LYS A 218 5.95 -13.12 -19.31
CA LYS A 218 6.28 -13.52 -20.69
C LYS A 218 6.86 -12.39 -21.52
N ASN A 219 6.19 -11.23 -21.52
CA ASN A 219 6.35 -10.23 -22.58
C ASN A 219 6.75 -8.83 -22.07
N GLY A 220 6.59 -8.58 -20.77
CA GLY A 220 6.85 -7.29 -20.17
C GLY A 220 8.33 -6.90 -20.23
N ASN A 221 8.59 -5.59 -20.27
CA ASN A 221 9.94 -5.06 -20.11
C ASN A 221 10.32 -5.04 -18.62
N ILE A 222 10.71 -6.20 -18.10
CA ILE A 222 10.96 -6.46 -16.68
C ILE A 222 12.37 -6.98 -16.44
N VAL A 223 12.84 -6.82 -15.21
CA VAL A 223 13.88 -7.66 -14.62
C VAL A 223 13.18 -8.85 -13.96
N LEU A 224 13.36 -10.05 -14.50
CA LEU A 224 12.81 -11.29 -13.93
C LEU A 224 13.89 -12.00 -13.11
N VAL A 225 13.65 -12.19 -11.81
CA VAL A 225 14.62 -12.76 -10.88
C VAL A 225 14.12 -14.09 -10.32
N ASP A 226 14.94 -15.13 -10.52
CA ASP A 226 14.77 -16.46 -9.92
C ASP A 226 15.54 -16.52 -8.59
N LEU A 227 14.81 -16.59 -7.49
CA LEU A 227 15.37 -16.59 -6.13
C LEU A 227 15.76 -17.99 -5.63
N ARG A 228 15.49 -19.04 -6.41
CA ARG A 228 15.83 -20.42 -6.03
C ARG A 228 17.35 -20.61 -6.06
N THR A 229 17.81 -21.74 -5.52
CA THR A 229 19.24 -22.08 -5.59
C THR A 229 19.69 -22.29 -7.03
N ALA A 230 21.00 -22.16 -7.27
CA ALA A 230 21.58 -22.37 -8.59
C ALA A 230 21.33 -23.78 -9.13
N GLU A 231 21.29 -24.79 -8.25
CA GLU A 231 20.99 -26.18 -8.61
C GLU A 231 19.55 -26.32 -9.11
N MET A 232 18.59 -25.70 -8.41
CA MET A 232 17.19 -25.71 -8.82
C MET A 232 17.00 -24.96 -10.14
N ALA A 233 17.62 -23.79 -10.29
CA ALA A 233 17.60 -23.04 -11.54
C ALA A 233 18.20 -23.86 -12.69
N ALA A 234 19.30 -24.59 -12.46
CA ALA A 234 19.95 -25.42 -13.46
C ALA A 234 19.07 -26.55 -13.99
N THR A 235 18.16 -27.08 -13.17
CA THR A 235 17.18 -28.09 -13.63
C THR A 235 16.08 -27.50 -14.52
N GLY A 236 15.78 -26.20 -14.39
CA GLY A 236 14.69 -25.57 -15.11
C GLY A 236 14.36 -24.18 -14.58
N TYR A 237 14.45 -23.15 -15.41
CA TYR A 237 14.11 -21.76 -15.07
C TYR A 237 13.25 -21.08 -16.14
N ILE A 238 12.50 -20.06 -15.76
CA ILE A 238 11.64 -19.29 -16.67
C ILE A 238 12.54 -18.54 -17.68
N PRO A 239 12.29 -18.64 -19.00
CA PRO A 239 13.04 -17.89 -20.00
C PRO A 239 13.17 -16.40 -19.63
N ARG A 240 14.37 -15.84 -19.83
CA ARG A 240 14.77 -14.45 -19.47
C ARG A 240 15.01 -14.19 -17.99
N ALA A 241 14.77 -15.16 -17.10
CA ALA A 241 15.09 -15.00 -15.69
C ALA A 241 16.61 -14.96 -15.48
N VAL A 242 17.01 -14.15 -14.50
CA VAL A 242 18.36 -14.13 -13.92
C VAL A 242 18.27 -14.82 -12.57
N ASN A 243 19.14 -15.80 -12.31
CA ASN A 243 19.21 -16.45 -11.01
C ASN A 243 20.07 -15.63 -10.05
N ILE A 244 19.41 -15.13 -9.00
CA ILE A 244 20.03 -14.47 -7.85
C ILE A 244 19.42 -15.15 -6.62
N PRO A 245 20.04 -16.22 -6.09
CA PRO A 245 19.48 -16.96 -4.97
C PRO A 245 19.16 -16.05 -3.78
N ALA A 246 18.07 -16.33 -3.08
CA ALA A 246 17.61 -15.53 -1.94
C ALA A 246 18.71 -15.30 -0.89
N ALA A 247 19.58 -16.29 -0.67
CA ALA A 247 20.69 -16.24 0.27
C ALA A 247 21.73 -15.15 -0.01
N VAL A 248 21.84 -14.68 -1.26
CA VAL A 248 22.82 -13.65 -1.68
C VAL A 248 22.15 -12.39 -2.21
N LEU A 249 20.82 -12.35 -2.25
CA LEU A 249 20.08 -11.22 -2.83
C LEU A 249 20.39 -9.91 -2.09
N ARG A 250 20.54 -9.92 -0.75
CA ARG A 250 20.86 -8.72 0.03
C ARG A 250 22.10 -7.96 -0.47
N ASP A 251 23.11 -8.69 -0.94
CA ASP A 251 24.37 -8.12 -1.43
C ASP A 251 24.32 -7.79 -2.93
N ALA A 252 23.19 -8.05 -3.60
CA ALA A 252 23.01 -7.90 -5.04
C ALA A 252 22.40 -6.56 -5.47
N GLU A 253 22.13 -5.62 -4.55
CA GLU A 253 21.54 -4.29 -4.84
C GLU A 253 22.18 -3.62 -6.07
N LYS A 254 23.51 -3.59 -6.12
CA LYS A 254 24.28 -2.95 -7.21
C LYS A 254 24.11 -3.62 -8.58
N GLN A 255 23.49 -4.79 -8.65
CA GLN A 255 23.17 -5.45 -9.91
C GLN A 255 21.83 -4.98 -10.50
N PHE A 256 20.95 -4.40 -9.69
CA PHE A 256 19.65 -3.92 -10.14
C PHE A 256 19.77 -2.61 -10.94
N PRO A 257 18.77 -2.28 -11.79
CA PRO A 257 18.84 -1.11 -12.65
C PRO A 257 18.92 0.20 -11.85
N GLU A 258 19.75 1.15 -12.29
CA GLU A 258 19.79 2.51 -11.71
C GLU A 258 18.43 3.23 -11.79
N SER A 259 17.59 2.86 -12.76
CA SER A 259 16.22 3.35 -12.87
C SER A 259 15.32 2.63 -11.86
N HIS A 260 15.06 3.24 -10.71
CA HIS A 260 14.22 2.68 -9.64
C HIS A 260 12.75 2.45 -10.05
N SER A 261 12.32 3.04 -11.16
CA SER A 261 11.02 2.76 -11.79
C SER A 261 10.95 1.43 -12.54
N ALA A 262 12.07 0.74 -12.75
CA ALA A 262 12.10 -0.55 -13.44
C ALA A 262 11.17 -1.56 -12.76
N ALA A 263 10.39 -2.28 -13.57
CA ALA A 263 9.55 -3.35 -13.06
C ALA A 263 10.43 -4.57 -12.77
N ILE A 264 10.45 -4.98 -11.50
CA ILE A 264 11.19 -6.15 -11.02
C ILE A 264 10.18 -7.20 -10.62
N VAL A 265 10.31 -8.41 -11.13
CA VAL A 265 9.43 -9.53 -10.81
C VAL A 265 10.26 -10.65 -10.20
N PHE A 266 9.90 -11.06 -8.99
CA PHE A 266 10.54 -12.17 -8.29
C PHE A 266 9.70 -13.44 -8.37
N TYR A 267 10.36 -14.59 -8.51
CA TYR A 267 9.74 -15.87 -8.23
C TYR A 267 10.67 -16.79 -7.43
N SER A 268 10.05 -17.64 -6.62
CA SER A 268 10.66 -18.70 -5.82
C SER A 268 9.64 -19.82 -5.66
N ASP A 269 10.06 -20.95 -5.12
CA ASP A 269 9.19 -22.00 -4.60
C ASP A 269 8.84 -21.81 -3.12
N ARG A 270 9.41 -20.79 -2.47
CA ARG A 270 9.20 -20.46 -1.06
C ARG A 270 8.70 -19.03 -0.86
N ASP A 271 7.64 -18.88 -0.10
CA ASP A 271 7.05 -17.57 0.21
C ASP A 271 7.97 -16.70 1.07
N GLU A 272 8.82 -17.30 1.92
CA GLU A 272 9.78 -16.54 2.72
C GLU A 272 10.78 -15.78 1.85
N ASP A 273 11.28 -16.41 0.78
CA ASP A 273 12.22 -15.79 -0.14
C ASP A 273 11.57 -14.59 -0.87
N LEU A 274 10.31 -14.74 -1.26
CA LEU A 274 9.53 -13.69 -1.93
C LEU A 274 9.28 -12.50 -1.00
N ASN A 275 8.88 -12.77 0.26
CA ASN A 275 8.65 -11.74 1.25
C ASN A 275 9.94 -10.96 1.56
N GLN A 276 11.06 -11.67 1.70
CA GLN A 276 12.36 -11.04 1.94
C GLN A 276 12.81 -10.18 0.75
N ALA A 277 12.58 -10.64 -0.49
CA ALA A 277 12.89 -9.87 -1.69
C ALA A 277 12.08 -8.56 -1.78
N LEU A 278 10.80 -8.59 -1.39
CA LEU A 278 9.98 -7.37 -1.31
C LEU A 278 10.46 -6.41 -0.23
N GLU A 279 10.90 -6.92 0.92
CA GLU A 279 11.47 -6.09 1.98
C GLU A 279 12.73 -5.35 1.49
N TRP A 280 13.69 -6.06 0.92
CA TRP A 280 14.94 -5.45 0.44
C TRP A 280 14.71 -4.51 -0.74
N THR A 281 13.85 -4.86 -1.69
CA THR A 281 13.57 -3.95 -2.82
C THR A 281 12.86 -2.67 -2.41
N ARG A 282 12.12 -2.66 -1.28
CA ARG A 282 11.60 -1.42 -0.70
C ARG A 282 12.71 -0.59 -0.06
N GLU A 283 13.63 -1.24 0.66
CA GLU A 283 14.82 -0.58 1.23
C GLU A 283 15.67 0.08 0.12
N TRP A 284 15.81 -0.58 -1.03
CA TRP A 284 16.49 -0.06 -2.21
C TRP A 284 15.61 0.86 -3.09
N GLU A 285 14.43 1.24 -2.61
CA GLU A 285 13.51 2.17 -3.27
C GLU A 285 13.06 1.74 -4.68
N TYR A 286 12.83 0.45 -4.92
CA TYR A 286 12.17 -0.08 -6.13
C TYR A 286 10.65 -0.27 -5.90
N PRO A 287 9.82 0.78 -6.07
CA PRO A 287 8.40 0.73 -5.73
C PRO A 287 7.58 -0.20 -6.64
N ASN A 288 8.13 -0.65 -7.77
CA ASN A 288 7.45 -1.48 -8.77
C ASN A 288 7.86 -2.97 -8.70
N ALA A 289 8.48 -3.39 -7.60
CA ALA A 289 8.74 -4.80 -7.33
C ALA A 289 7.42 -5.55 -7.11
N THR A 290 7.24 -6.67 -7.83
CA THR A 290 6.09 -7.56 -7.72
C THR A 290 6.52 -9.02 -7.68
N LEU A 291 5.59 -9.91 -7.33
CA LEU A 291 5.82 -11.35 -7.26
C LEU A 291 5.18 -12.05 -8.45
N PHE A 292 5.77 -13.15 -8.90
CA PHE A 292 5.10 -14.14 -9.73
C PHE A 292 4.85 -15.41 -8.93
N SER A 293 3.75 -15.38 -8.17
CA SER A 293 3.34 -16.45 -7.27
C SER A 293 3.13 -17.77 -8.02
N GLY A 294 3.58 -18.87 -7.41
CA GLY A 294 3.59 -20.20 -8.03
C GLY A 294 4.77 -20.46 -8.97
N GLY A 295 5.55 -19.44 -9.34
CA GLY A 295 6.85 -19.54 -10.02
C GLY A 295 6.87 -20.53 -11.18
N VAL A 296 7.85 -21.43 -11.17
CA VAL A 296 8.01 -22.47 -12.21
C VAL A 296 6.77 -23.36 -12.36
N LYS A 297 6.08 -23.70 -11.27
CA LYS A 297 4.88 -24.55 -11.34
C LYS A 297 3.75 -23.86 -12.09
N ALA A 298 3.48 -22.58 -11.77
CA ALA A 298 2.48 -21.79 -12.47
C ALA A 298 2.84 -21.58 -13.95
N TRP A 299 4.13 -21.35 -14.24
CA TRP A 299 4.64 -21.23 -15.60
C TRP A 299 4.39 -22.49 -16.44
N GLN A 300 4.74 -23.66 -15.91
CA GLN A 300 4.55 -24.95 -16.58
C GLN A 300 3.08 -25.36 -16.68
N ALA A 301 2.27 -25.09 -15.65
CA ALA A 301 0.83 -25.35 -15.68
C ALA A 301 0.13 -24.57 -16.81
N ALA A 302 0.66 -23.41 -17.19
CA ALA A 302 0.23 -22.65 -18.35
C ALA A 302 0.87 -23.09 -19.69
N GLY A 303 1.46 -24.28 -19.73
CA GLY A 303 1.99 -24.92 -20.94
C GLY A 303 3.31 -24.33 -21.47
N ASN A 304 4.05 -23.57 -20.65
CA ASN A 304 5.22 -22.85 -21.12
C ASN A 304 6.52 -23.64 -20.86
N PRO A 305 7.48 -23.62 -21.80
CA PRO A 305 8.74 -24.34 -21.65
C PRO A 305 9.67 -23.63 -20.65
N LEU A 306 10.52 -24.41 -19.99
CA LEU A 306 11.65 -23.92 -19.20
C LEU A 306 12.92 -23.95 -20.03
N LEU A 307 13.88 -23.11 -19.66
CA LEU A 307 15.29 -23.29 -20.05
C LEU A 307 15.98 -24.14 -18.99
N SER A 308 17.02 -24.89 -19.38
CA SER A 308 17.82 -25.73 -18.49
C SER A 308 19.31 -25.43 -18.67
N GLY A 309 20.13 -25.88 -17.73
CA GLY A 309 21.54 -25.49 -17.64
C GLY A 309 21.74 -24.22 -16.83
N ALA A 310 22.97 -23.72 -16.77
CA ALA A 310 23.32 -22.57 -15.94
C ALA A 310 22.49 -21.33 -16.33
N ALA A 311 21.62 -20.90 -15.42
CA ALA A 311 20.84 -19.68 -15.60
C ALA A 311 21.77 -18.45 -15.61
N PRO A 312 21.43 -17.39 -16.38
CA PRO A 312 22.15 -16.13 -16.31
C PRO A 312 22.19 -15.60 -14.87
N THR A 313 23.31 -15.06 -14.42
CA THR A 313 23.45 -14.49 -13.07
C THR A 313 23.61 -12.97 -13.05
N LYS A 314 23.70 -12.35 -14.24
CA LYS A 314 23.83 -10.89 -14.40
C LYS A 314 22.55 -10.30 -14.99
N ILE A 315 22.03 -9.25 -14.34
CA ILE A 315 20.92 -8.47 -14.87
C ILE A 315 21.37 -7.67 -16.10
N VAL A 316 20.62 -7.83 -17.20
CA VAL A 316 20.73 -7.00 -18.40
C VAL A 316 19.36 -6.38 -18.66
N TYR A 317 19.22 -5.11 -18.32
CA TYR A 317 17.97 -4.37 -18.47
C TYR A 317 18.19 -3.14 -19.35
N VAL A 318 17.39 -3.02 -20.40
CA VAL A 318 17.31 -1.82 -21.23
C VAL A 318 15.88 -1.33 -21.15
N ARG A 319 15.69 -0.12 -20.60
CA ARG A 319 14.37 0.50 -20.53
C ARG A 319 13.83 0.70 -21.95
N LYS A 320 12.72 0.03 -22.24
CA LYS A 320 11.88 0.30 -23.41
C LYS A 320 10.82 1.31 -22.95
N LEU A 321 10.83 2.47 -23.60
CA LEU A 321 9.79 3.47 -23.42
C LEU A 321 8.47 2.90 -23.91
N VAL A 322 7.40 3.17 -23.18
CA VAL A 322 6.05 2.92 -23.70
C VAL A 322 5.72 3.97 -24.76
N GLU A 323 4.81 3.62 -25.67
CA GLU A 323 4.40 4.52 -26.75
C GLU A 323 3.90 5.87 -26.18
N GLY A 324 4.53 6.97 -26.62
CA GLY A 324 4.25 8.33 -26.13
C GLY A 324 5.10 8.80 -24.95
N GLU A 325 5.97 7.96 -24.39
CA GLU A 325 6.93 8.34 -23.35
C GLU A 325 8.23 8.85 -23.99
N VAL A 326 8.69 10.03 -23.58
CA VAL A 326 9.92 10.67 -24.06
C VAL A 326 11.06 10.39 -23.07
N SER A 327 12.26 10.08 -23.56
CA SER A 327 13.38 9.80 -22.65
C SER A 327 13.82 11.08 -21.92
N ILE A 328 14.42 10.95 -20.73
CA ILE A 328 14.97 12.10 -20.00
C ILE A 328 15.99 12.86 -20.85
N LYS A 329 16.77 12.13 -21.67
CA LYS A 329 17.76 12.70 -22.58
C LYS A 329 17.14 13.51 -23.73
N ASP A 330 15.90 13.24 -24.08
CA ASP A 330 15.17 13.96 -25.14
C ASP A 330 14.37 15.15 -24.58
N PHE A 331 14.46 15.42 -23.27
CA PHE A 331 13.84 16.55 -22.57
C PHE A 331 14.81 17.69 -22.22
N GLU A 332 16.11 17.51 -22.45
CA GLU A 332 17.18 18.53 -22.30
C GLU A 332 17.43 19.28 -23.62
#